data_AF-A0A6V8KWR7-F1
#
_entry.id   AF-A0A6V8KWR7-F1
#
_cell.length_a   1.000
_cell.length_b   1.000
_cell.length_c   1.000
_cell.angle_alpha   90.00
_cell.angle_beta   90.00
_cell.angle_gamma   90.00
#
_symmetry.space_group_name_H-M   'P 1'
#
loop_
_entity.id
_entity.type
_entity.pdbx_description
1 polymer ?
#
loop_
_entity_poly.entity_id
_entity_poly.type
_entity_poly.pdbx_seq_one_letter_code
_entity_poly.pdbx_strand_id
1 'polypeptide(L)'
;MRSASLDAGGNEVIAANVPEHSHAGIQCWWAGDSIARYFVSDARRMLDYRAARPEVDPARIGAAGNSGGGTLTCWLTLVEPRLAAAVPSCFITAREHYQRSGQAQDPEQIIPGGALHGLDHEDFLIAMALLDGDTAQGDDRATARDGLLDLLFVYLLRTWFAEYHDAAGWGRALLTPHRPTVH
;
A
#
# COMPACT_ATOMS: atom_id res chain seq x y z
N MET A 1 -17.75 14.83 0.17
CA MET A 1 -17.06 14.17 1.30
C MET A 1 -16.86 15.22 2.38
N ARG A 2 -17.06 14.89 3.67
CA ARG A 2 -16.74 15.80 4.78
C ARG A 2 -15.35 15.47 5.30
N SER A 3 -14.65 16.45 5.84
CA SER A 3 -13.36 16.24 6.49
C SER A 3 -13.52 15.40 7.76
N ALA A 4 -12.57 14.52 8.04
CA ALA A 4 -12.42 13.84 9.32
C ALA A 4 -11.64 14.71 10.33
N SER A 5 -10.94 15.74 9.86
CA SER A 5 -10.16 16.67 10.65
C SER A 5 -11.03 17.81 11.18
N LEU A 6 -11.72 17.57 12.31
CA LEU A 6 -12.66 18.50 12.92
C LEU A 6 -12.15 19.09 14.24
N ASP A 7 -12.52 20.33 14.54
CA ASP A 7 -12.33 20.93 15.86
C ASP A 7 -13.38 20.40 16.86
N ALA A 8 -13.27 20.81 18.13
CA ALA A 8 -14.23 20.41 19.17
C ALA A 8 -15.68 20.88 18.89
N GLY A 9 -15.87 21.88 18.02
CA GLY A 9 -17.16 22.37 17.57
C GLY A 9 -17.70 21.64 16.32
N GLY A 10 -16.94 20.70 15.76
CA GLY A 10 -17.31 19.98 14.54
C GLY A 10 -17.05 20.75 13.24
N ASN A 11 -16.29 21.86 13.29
CA ASN A 11 -15.90 22.60 12.09
C ASN A 11 -14.64 21.98 11.48
N GLU A 12 -14.55 21.99 10.15
CA GLU A 12 -13.37 21.48 9.44
C GLU A 12 -12.13 22.34 9.74
N VAL A 13 -11.08 21.70 10.27
CA VAL A 13 -9.77 22.33 10.50
C VAL A 13 -8.87 22.16 9.27
N ILE A 14 -9.01 21.03 8.58
CA ILE A 14 -8.37 20.76 7.29
C ILE A 14 -9.48 20.43 6.29
N ALA A 15 -9.42 21.02 5.09
CA ALA A 15 -10.43 20.77 4.06
C ALA A 15 -10.36 19.32 3.53
N ALA A 16 -11.53 18.74 3.26
CA ALA A 16 -11.64 17.36 2.76
C ALA A 16 -10.95 17.14 1.40
N ASN A 17 -10.65 15.87 1.08
CA ASN A 17 -9.94 15.41 -0.13
C ASN A 17 -8.43 15.73 -0.07
N VAL A 18 -7.87 16.31 -1.14
CA VAL A 18 -6.43 16.56 -1.32
C VAL A 18 -5.74 17.18 -0.10
N PRO A 19 -6.27 18.26 0.50
CA PRO A 19 -5.59 18.87 1.65
C PRO A 19 -5.51 17.94 2.86
N GLU A 20 -6.54 17.14 3.10
CA GLU A 20 -6.62 16.23 4.24
C GLU A 20 -5.65 15.05 4.12
N HIS A 21 -5.67 14.32 3.00
CA HIS A 21 -4.73 13.20 2.83
C HIS A 21 -3.29 13.68 2.62
N SER A 22 -3.09 14.89 2.08
CA SER A 22 -1.76 15.50 2.05
C SER A 22 -1.24 15.81 3.45
N HIS A 23 -2.08 16.42 4.30
CA HIS A 23 -1.74 16.76 5.68
C HIS A 23 -1.35 15.51 6.50
N ALA A 24 -2.20 14.49 6.48
CA ALA A 24 -1.93 13.23 7.16
C ALA A 24 -0.76 12.46 6.53
N GLY A 25 -0.60 12.54 5.21
CA GLY A 25 0.47 11.88 4.47
C GLY A 25 1.86 12.38 4.83
N ILE A 26 2.02 13.70 4.94
CA ILE A 26 3.29 14.31 5.35
C ILE A 26 3.67 13.89 6.78
N GLN A 27 2.69 13.79 7.68
CA GLN A 27 2.93 13.29 9.04
C GLN A 27 3.41 11.83 9.03
N CYS A 28 2.81 10.98 8.19
CA CYS A 28 3.27 9.60 8.01
C CYS A 28 4.73 9.55 7.54
N TRP A 29 5.10 10.37 6.55
CA TRP A 29 6.48 10.42 6.06
C TRP A 29 7.48 10.79 7.14
N TRP A 30 7.18 11.78 7.98
CA TRP A 30 8.06 12.16 9.10
C TRP A 30 8.18 11.06 10.16
N ALA A 31 7.18 10.19 10.28
CA ALA A 31 7.25 9.00 11.11
C ALA A 31 7.99 7.82 10.42
N GLY A 32 8.52 8.01 9.21
CA GLY A 32 9.15 6.95 8.42
C GLY A 32 8.14 5.96 7.83
N ASP A 33 6.88 6.39 7.66
CA ASP A 33 5.76 5.57 7.25
C ASP A 33 5.05 6.13 5.99
N SER A 34 4.07 5.41 5.45
CA SER A 34 3.23 5.86 4.32
C SER A 34 1.75 5.79 4.67
N ILE A 35 1.02 6.87 4.36
CA ILE A 35 -0.44 6.93 4.53
C ILE A 35 -1.17 5.85 3.71
N ALA A 36 -0.55 5.34 2.64
CA ALA A 36 -1.07 4.24 1.85
C ALA A 36 -1.39 3.00 2.69
N ARG A 37 -0.63 2.74 3.78
CA ARG A 37 -0.90 1.61 4.69
C ARG A 37 -2.24 1.73 5.39
N TYR A 38 -2.60 2.94 5.82
CA TYR A 38 -3.88 3.20 6.47
C TYR A 38 -5.02 3.05 5.46
N PHE A 39 -4.87 3.60 4.25
CA PHE A 39 -5.86 3.44 3.19
C PHE A 39 -6.10 1.98 2.80
N VAL A 40 -5.02 1.20 2.68
CA VAL A 40 -5.09 -0.24 2.45
C VAL A 40 -5.78 -0.95 3.61
N SER A 41 -5.42 -0.64 4.85
CA SER A 41 -6.05 -1.24 6.04
C SER A 41 -7.56 -0.99 6.07
N ASP A 42 -7.97 0.26 5.87
CA ASP A 42 -9.39 0.64 5.84
C ASP A 42 -10.14 -0.04 4.70
N ALA A 43 -9.53 -0.11 3.52
CA ALA A 43 -10.11 -0.82 2.39
C ALA A 43 -10.24 -2.33 2.65
N ARG A 44 -9.27 -2.98 3.31
CA ARG A 44 -9.40 -4.39 3.70
C ARG A 44 -10.52 -4.61 4.72
N ARG A 45 -10.72 -3.69 5.66
CA ARG A 45 -11.87 -3.72 6.59
C ARG A 45 -13.20 -3.53 5.85
N MET A 46 -13.25 -2.64 4.85
CA MET A 46 -14.42 -2.48 3.99
C MET A 46 -14.73 -3.79 3.24
N LEU A 47 -13.70 -4.49 2.74
CA LEU A 47 -13.86 -5.78 2.09
C LEU A 47 -14.36 -6.86 3.05
N ASP A 48 -13.84 -6.90 4.29
CA ASP A 48 -14.33 -7.80 5.35
C ASP A 48 -15.83 -7.58 5.60
N TYR A 49 -16.24 -6.32 5.72
CA TYR A 49 -17.66 -5.97 5.88
C TYR A 49 -18.50 -6.37 4.67
N ARG A 50 -18.02 -6.11 3.45
CA ARG A 50 -18.75 -6.46 2.22
C ARG A 50 -18.93 -7.97 2.10
N ALA A 51 -17.89 -8.76 2.36
CA ALA A 51 -17.93 -10.21 2.29
C ALA A 51 -18.87 -10.85 3.32
N ALA A 52 -19.14 -10.17 4.44
CA ALA A 52 -20.07 -10.66 5.46
C ALA A 52 -21.56 -10.43 5.14
N ARG A 53 -21.87 -9.66 4.09
CA ARG A 53 -23.26 -9.35 3.71
C ARG A 53 -23.87 -10.52 2.92
N PRO A 54 -25.09 -10.97 3.26
CA PRO A 54 -25.70 -12.14 2.62
C PRO A 54 -25.96 -11.98 1.12
N GLU A 55 -26.06 -10.76 0.62
CA GLU A 55 -26.24 -10.45 -0.80
C GLU A 55 -24.94 -10.31 -1.60
N VAL A 56 -23.78 -10.44 -0.95
CA VAL A 56 -22.47 -10.36 -1.61
C VAL A 56 -21.89 -11.76 -1.75
N ASP A 57 -21.50 -12.12 -2.97
CA ASP A 57 -20.68 -13.31 -3.21
C ASP A 57 -19.20 -12.99 -2.93
N PRO A 58 -18.61 -13.53 -1.85
CA PRO A 58 -17.22 -13.24 -1.49
C PRO A 58 -16.21 -13.72 -2.55
N ALA A 59 -16.58 -14.66 -3.42
CA ALA A 59 -15.73 -15.14 -4.50
C ALA A 59 -15.69 -14.23 -5.73
N ARG A 60 -16.53 -13.17 -5.76
CA ARG A 60 -16.69 -12.29 -6.93
C ARG A 60 -16.46 -10.81 -6.60
N ILE A 61 -15.72 -10.53 -5.53
CA ILE A 61 -15.38 -9.16 -5.14
C ILE A 61 -14.23 -8.65 -6.01
N GLY A 62 -14.45 -7.55 -6.72
CA GLY A 62 -13.41 -6.82 -7.45
C GLY A 62 -13.17 -5.42 -6.89
N ALA A 63 -12.05 -4.81 -7.26
CA ALA A 63 -11.71 -3.43 -6.94
C ALA A 63 -11.61 -2.58 -8.22
N ALA A 64 -12.14 -1.36 -8.20
CA ALA A 64 -12.01 -0.43 -9.30
C ALA A 64 -11.94 0.99 -8.75
N GLY A 65 -11.15 1.85 -9.39
CA GLY A 65 -11.01 3.23 -8.93
C GLY A 65 -10.25 4.12 -9.91
N ASN A 66 -10.48 5.42 -9.77
CA ASN A 66 -9.90 6.46 -10.62
C ASN A 66 -9.01 7.40 -9.79
N SER A 67 -7.89 7.85 -10.34
CA SER A 67 -6.93 8.74 -9.65
C SER A 67 -6.44 8.10 -8.34
N GLY A 68 -6.61 8.74 -7.17
CA GLY A 68 -6.29 8.13 -5.88
C GLY A 68 -7.00 6.79 -5.61
N GLY A 69 -8.22 6.60 -6.15
CA GLY A 69 -8.88 5.29 -6.12
C GLY A 69 -8.21 4.25 -7.02
N GLY A 70 -7.58 4.69 -8.12
CA GLY A 70 -6.75 3.86 -8.98
C GLY A 70 -5.46 3.44 -8.28
N THR A 71 -4.83 4.36 -7.55
CA THR A 71 -3.69 4.07 -6.66
C THR A 71 -4.05 3.00 -5.63
N LEU A 72 -5.15 3.18 -4.89
CA LEU A 72 -5.60 2.21 -3.90
C LEU A 72 -5.97 0.86 -4.53
N THR A 73 -6.53 0.86 -5.74
CA THR A 73 -6.82 -0.38 -6.49
C THR A 73 -5.53 -1.13 -6.82
N CYS A 74 -4.46 -0.44 -7.23
CA CYS A 74 -3.15 -1.06 -7.44
C CYS A 74 -2.62 -1.66 -6.14
N TRP A 75 -2.60 -0.88 -5.05
CA TRP A 75 -2.16 -1.36 -3.74
C TRP A 75 -2.92 -2.61 -3.28
N LEU A 76 -4.26 -2.60 -3.38
CA LEU A 76 -5.07 -3.74 -2.98
C LEU A 76 -4.80 -4.97 -3.84
N THR A 77 -4.57 -4.82 -5.15
CA THR A 77 -4.30 -5.97 -6.02
C THR A 77 -3.04 -6.72 -5.56
N LEU A 78 -2.03 -5.98 -5.12
CA LEU A 78 -0.78 -6.54 -4.60
C LEU A 78 -0.96 -7.29 -3.27
N VAL A 79 -1.80 -6.77 -2.37
CA VAL A 79 -1.80 -7.21 -0.96
C VAL A 79 -3.08 -7.92 -0.49
N GLU A 80 -4.14 -7.92 -1.30
CA GLU A 80 -5.43 -8.49 -0.94
C GLU A 80 -5.80 -9.67 -1.85
N PRO A 81 -5.62 -10.91 -1.36
CA PRO A 81 -5.79 -12.09 -2.19
C PRO A 81 -7.22 -12.39 -2.62
N ARG A 82 -8.21 -11.84 -1.93
CA ARG A 82 -9.63 -12.10 -2.19
C ARG A 82 -10.18 -11.37 -3.42
N LEU A 83 -9.42 -10.44 -4.01
CA LEU A 83 -9.87 -9.73 -5.20
C LEU A 83 -9.90 -10.66 -6.41
N ALA A 84 -11.09 -10.84 -6.98
CA ALA A 84 -11.34 -11.59 -8.20
C ALA A 84 -11.01 -10.80 -9.47
N ALA A 85 -10.98 -9.47 -9.39
CA ALA A 85 -10.62 -8.58 -10.49
C ALA A 85 -10.19 -7.20 -9.97
N ALA A 86 -9.35 -6.50 -10.73
CA ALA A 86 -8.91 -5.14 -10.43
C ALA A 86 -8.91 -4.24 -11.67
N VAL A 87 -9.43 -3.02 -11.56
CA VAL A 87 -9.49 -2.04 -12.66
C VAL A 87 -9.02 -0.67 -12.17
N PRO A 88 -7.69 -0.43 -12.11
CA PRO A 88 -7.15 0.89 -11.80
C PRO A 88 -7.24 1.84 -13.01
N SER A 89 -7.58 3.10 -12.77
CA SER A 89 -7.70 4.14 -13.80
C SER A 89 -7.02 5.45 -13.38
N CYS A 90 -6.45 6.18 -14.34
CA CYS A 90 -5.87 7.52 -14.16
C CYS A 90 -4.81 7.67 -13.06
N PHE A 91 -4.10 6.59 -12.73
CA PHE A 91 -2.96 6.59 -11.80
C PHE A 91 -1.66 6.16 -12.50
N ILE A 92 -1.72 5.08 -13.29
CA ILE A 92 -0.55 4.51 -13.94
C ILE A 92 0.02 5.47 -14.99
N THR A 93 1.32 5.72 -14.90
CA THR A 93 2.12 6.53 -15.81
C THR A 93 3.60 6.29 -15.53
N ALA A 94 4.49 6.50 -16.49
CA ALA A 94 5.93 6.37 -16.24
C ALA A 94 6.40 7.48 -15.29
N ARG A 95 7.21 7.14 -14.29
CA ARG A 95 7.77 8.07 -13.29
C ARG A 95 8.53 9.21 -13.95
N GLU A 96 9.33 8.92 -14.98
CA GLU A 96 10.04 9.95 -15.76
C GLU A 96 9.08 10.97 -16.38
N HIS A 97 7.97 10.51 -16.96
CA HIS A 97 6.97 11.37 -17.56
C HIS A 97 6.27 12.24 -16.50
N TYR A 98 5.92 11.63 -15.37
CA TYR A 98 5.30 12.34 -14.25
C TYR A 98 6.25 13.40 -13.66
N GLN A 99 7.51 13.06 -13.40
CA GLN A 99 8.52 13.99 -12.90
C GLN A 99 8.73 15.20 -13.83
N ARG A 100 8.68 14.98 -15.15
CA ARG A 100 8.78 16.06 -16.15
C ARG A 100 7.55 16.96 -16.20
N SER A 101 6.38 16.46 -15.79
CA SER A 101 5.14 17.24 -15.78
C SER A 101 5.13 18.36 -14.72
N GLY A 102 6.00 18.25 -13.71
CA GLY A 102 6.04 19.18 -12.57
C GLY A 102 4.84 19.08 -11.63
N GLN A 103 3.96 18.08 -11.81
CA GLN A 103 2.84 17.83 -10.90
C GLN A 103 3.33 17.28 -9.56
N ALA A 104 2.59 17.58 -8.49
CA ALA A 104 2.83 17.02 -7.17
C ALA A 104 2.15 15.66 -7.05
N GLN A 105 2.90 14.62 -6.65
CA GLN A 105 2.30 13.34 -6.29
C GLN A 105 1.64 13.43 -4.92
N ASP A 106 0.48 12.79 -4.80
CA ASP A 106 -0.18 12.63 -3.51
C ASP A 106 0.62 11.68 -2.62
N PRO A 107 0.64 11.86 -1.29
CA PRO A 107 1.51 11.08 -0.43
C PRO A 107 1.31 9.56 -0.46
N GLU A 108 0.09 9.09 -0.73
CA GLU A 108 -0.25 7.68 -0.87
C GLU A 108 0.29 7.03 -2.16
N GLN A 109 0.75 7.84 -3.13
CA GLN A 109 1.33 7.38 -4.38
C GLN A 109 2.83 7.12 -4.25
N ILE A 110 3.48 7.70 -3.23
CA ILE A 110 4.92 7.65 -3.05
C ILE A 110 5.29 6.46 -2.17
N ILE A 111 6.13 5.58 -2.72
CA ILE A 111 6.82 4.54 -1.96
C ILE A 111 8.11 5.18 -1.38
N PRO A 112 8.27 5.27 -0.05
CA PRO A 112 9.54 5.67 0.53
C PRO A 112 10.68 4.79 0.01
N GLY A 113 11.73 5.41 -0.54
CA GLY A 113 12.86 4.72 -1.19
C GLY A 113 12.57 4.15 -2.59
N GLY A 114 11.31 4.12 -3.04
CA GLY A 114 10.89 3.50 -4.31
C GLY A 114 11.73 3.94 -5.53
N ALA A 115 11.91 5.26 -5.66
CA ALA A 115 12.70 5.83 -6.76
C ALA A 115 14.18 5.41 -6.71
N LEU A 116 14.77 5.32 -5.52
CA LEU A 116 16.18 4.98 -5.33
C LEU A 116 16.52 3.57 -5.81
N HIS A 117 15.57 2.64 -5.75
CA HIS A 117 15.79 1.30 -6.28
C HIS A 117 15.02 1.01 -7.57
N GLY A 118 14.61 2.05 -8.29
CA GLY A 118 14.12 1.89 -9.66
C GLY A 118 12.64 1.53 -9.80
N LEU A 119 11.83 1.51 -8.73
CA LEU A 119 10.40 1.18 -8.83
C LEU A 119 9.60 2.24 -9.58
N ASP A 120 8.83 1.81 -10.56
CA ASP A 120 7.98 2.64 -11.40
C ASP A 120 6.56 2.03 -11.51
N HIS A 121 5.58 2.78 -12.00
CA HIS A 121 4.18 2.34 -12.00
C HIS A 121 3.97 1.09 -12.89
N GLU A 122 4.82 0.84 -13.89
CA GLU A 122 4.81 -0.40 -14.66
C GLU A 122 5.11 -1.64 -13.82
N ASP A 123 5.88 -1.53 -12.74
CA ASP A 123 6.17 -2.66 -11.86
C ASP A 123 4.89 -3.13 -11.16
N PHE A 124 3.98 -2.20 -10.85
CA PHE A 124 2.64 -2.56 -10.37
C PHE A 124 1.86 -3.33 -11.43
N LEU A 125 1.89 -2.90 -12.70
CA LEU A 125 1.20 -3.61 -13.78
C LEU A 125 1.77 -5.01 -14.01
N ILE A 126 3.09 -5.14 -13.99
CA ILE A 126 3.78 -6.44 -14.13
C ILE A 126 3.38 -7.35 -12.97
N ALA A 127 3.44 -6.84 -11.74
CA ALA A 127 3.01 -7.57 -10.56
C ALA A 127 1.54 -7.99 -10.67
N MET A 128 0.64 -7.09 -11.03
CA MET A 128 -0.78 -7.39 -11.22
C MET A 128 -1.00 -8.49 -12.27
N ALA A 129 -0.29 -8.43 -13.40
CA ALA A 129 -0.38 -9.45 -14.46
C ALA A 129 0.10 -10.83 -13.99
N LEU A 130 1.19 -10.88 -13.22
CA LEU A 130 1.69 -12.13 -12.60
C LEU A 130 0.70 -12.72 -11.60
N LEU A 131 -0.14 -11.88 -10.98
CA LEU A 131 -1.16 -12.31 -10.03
C LEU A 131 -2.49 -12.71 -10.71
N ASP A 132 -2.80 -12.15 -11.88
CA ASP A 132 -4.03 -12.42 -12.64
C ASP A 132 -3.97 -13.70 -13.50
N GLY A 133 -2.76 -14.19 -13.81
CA GLY A 133 -2.53 -15.34 -14.67
C GLY A 133 -3.22 -16.66 -14.24
N ASP A 134 -3.73 -17.40 -15.23
CA ASP A 134 -4.36 -18.73 -15.15
C ASP A 134 -3.37 -19.86 -14.78
N THR A 135 -2.09 -19.50 -14.57
CA THR A 135 -1.00 -20.42 -14.21
C THR A 135 -0.81 -20.58 -12.71
N ALA A 136 -1.49 -19.77 -11.89
CA ALA A 136 -1.37 -19.80 -10.45
C ALA A 136 -2.67 -20.32 -9.84
N GLN A 137 -2.72 -21.60 -9.47
CA GLN A 137 -3.80 -22.10 -8.61
C GLN A 137 -3.75 -21.38 -7.26
N GLY A 138 -4.83 -21.40 -6.46
CA GLY A 138 -5.02 -20.51 -5.30
C GLY A 138 -3.84 -20.37 -4.33
N ASP A 139 -2.99 -21.39 -4.19
CA ASP A 139 -1.77 -21.39 -3.36
C ASP A 139 -0.59 -20.65 -4.02
N ASP A 140 -0.47 -20.73 -5.35
CA ASP A 140 0.57 -20.05 -6.13
C ASP A 140 0.35 -18.53 -6.17
N ARG A 141 -0.91 -18.09 -6.18
CA ARG A 141 -1.25 -16.66 -6.09
C ARG A 141 -0.90 -16.09 -4.72
N ALA A 142 -1.17 -16.84 -3.65
CA ALA A 142 -0.75 -16.48 -2.30
C ALA A 142 0.78 -16.42 -2.22
N THR A 143 1.47 -17.42 -2.77
CA THR A 143 2.95 -17.48 -2.79
C THR A 143 3.58 -16.37 -3.63
N ALA A 144 3.03 -16.03 -4.80
CA ALA A 144 3.51 -14.92 -5.63
C ALA A 144 3.26 -13.56 -4.95
N ARG A 145 2.11 -13.40 -4.27
CA ARG A 145 1.83 -12.23 -3.43
C ARG A 145 2.77 -12.16 -2.24
N ASP A 146 3.01 -13.26 -1.53
CA ASP A 146 3.90 -13.31 -0.37
C ASP A 146 5.35 -13.05 -0.78
N GLY A 147 5.82 -13.59 -1.92
CA GLY A 147 7.14 -13.29 -2.46
C GLY A 147 7.31 -11.83 -2.89
N LEU A 148 6.26 -11.21 -3.44
CA LEU A 148 6.25 -9.78 -3.77
C LEU A 148 6.11 -8.91 -2.53
N LEU A 149 5.29 -9.30 -1.56
CA LEU A 149 5.14 -8.65 -0.27
C LEU A 149 6.44 -8.76 0.52
N ASP A 150 7.14 -9.89 0.47
CA ASP A 150 8.46 -10.08 1.04
C ASP A 150 9.49 -9.25 0.28
N LEU A 151 9.43 -9.16 -1.05
CA LEU A 151 10.27 -8.22 -1.80
C LEU A 151 10.00 -6.78 -1.36
N LEU A 152 8.74 -6.33 -1.33
CA LEU A 152 8.33 -5.00 -0.92
C LEU A 152 8.62 -4.74 0.57
N PHE A 153 8.48 -5.73 1.44
CA PHE A 153 8.67 -5.64 2.89
C PHE A 153 10.15 -5.72 3.26
N VAL A 154 10.93 -6.64 2.66
CA VAL A 154 12.40 -6.66 2.75
C VAL A 154 12.97 -5.39 2.14
N TYR A 155 12.35 -4.81 1.11
CA TYR A 155 12.76 -3.55 0.49
C TYR A 155 12.44 -2.33 1.38
N LEU A 156 11.24 -2.28 1.96
CA LEU A 156 10.83 -1.26 2.93
C LEU A 156 11.64 -1.39 4.24
N LEU A 157 11.98 -2.61 4.67
CA LEU A 157 12.81 -2.86 5.85
C LEU A 157 14.30 -2.68 5.59
N ARG A 158 14.83 -2.97 4.40
CA ARG A 158 16.24 -2.74 4.07
C ARG A 158 16.55 -1.26 4.02
N THR A 159 15.65 -0.43 3.52
CA THR A 159 15.78 1.03 3.59
C THR A 159 15.61 1.54 5.02
N TRP A 160 14.67 1.00 5.79
CA TRP A 160 14.48 1.38 7.21
C TRP A 160 15.64 0.95 8.14
N PHE A 161 16.23 -0.23 7.94
CA PHE A 161 17.37 -0.72 8.74
C PHE A 161 18.72 -0.18 8.28
N ALA A 162 18.96 -0.01 6.98
CA ALA A 162 20.28 0.37 6.47
C ALA A 162 20.60 1.86 6.67
N GLU A 163 19.60 2.75 6.75
CA GLU A 163 19.85 4.19 6.86
C GLU A 163 19.58 4.78 8.26
N TYR A 164 18.73 4.19 9.10
CA TYR A 164 18.29 4.83 10.35
C TYR A 164 18.82 4.21 11.66
N HIS A 165 19.38 3.00 11.64
CA HIS A 165 19.72 2.29 12.89
C HIS A 165 21.20 2.30 13.31
N ASP A 166 22.14 2.61 12.40
CA ASP A 166 23.57 2.70 12.77
C ASP A 166 23.88 3.93 13.65
N ALA A 167 23.00 4.94 13.67
CA ALA A 167 23.15 6.11 14.52
C ALA A 167 22.62 5.93 15.96
N ALA A 168 21.76 4.93 16.23
CA ALA A 168 21.01 4.86 17.49
C ALA A 168 21.42 3.69 18.43
N GLY A 169 22.11 2.64 17.96
CA GLY A 169 22.70 1.62 18.83
C GLY A 169 21.75 0.57 19.46
N TRP A 170 20.52 0.41 18.95
CA TRP A 170 19.52 -0.53 19.49
C TRP A 170 19.49 -1.92 18.82
N GLY A 171 20.47 -2.22 17.94
CA GLY A 171 20.48 -3.40 17.06
C GLY A 171 20.81 -4.76 17.69
N ARG A 172 20.42 -5.03 18.94
CA ARG A 172 20.74 -6.33 19.58
C ARG A 172 19.56 -7.13 20.14
N ALA A 173 18.34 -6.61 20.12
CA ALA A 173 17.21 -7.30 20.75
C ALA A 173 16.36 -8.17 19.79
N LEU A 174 16.39 -7.95 18.47
CA LEU A 174 15.44 -8.56 17.53
C LEU A 174 16.01 -9.70 16.66
N LEU A 175 17.32 -10.00 16.74
CA LEU A 175 17.96 -11.04 15.92
C LEU A 175 18.52 -12.23 16.72
N THR A 176 18.20 -12.36 18.01
CA THR A 176 18.55 -13.58 18.76
C THR A 176 17.55 -14.68 18.40
N PRO A 177 17.94 -15.76 17.70
CA PRO A 177 17.01 -16.83 17.35
C PRO A 177 16.58 -17.54 18.63
N HIS A 178 15.28 -17.66 18.87
CA HIS A 178 14.78 -18.56 19.91
C HIS A 178 15.06 -20.01 19.45
N ARG A 179 16.09 -20.63 20.03
CA ARG A 179 16.30 -22.08 19.88
C ARG A 179 15.25 -22.79 20.76
N PRO A 180 14.43 -23.70 20.21
CA PRO A 180 13.61 -24.56 21.04
C PRO A 180 14.54 -25.54 21.77
N THR A 181 14.46 -25.56 23.10
CA THR A 181 15.10 -26.60 23.91
C THR A 181 14.24 -27.86 23.83
N VAL A 182 14.78 -28.89 23.19
CA VAL A 182 14.25 -30.26 23.31
C VAL A 182 14.85 -30.86 24.57
N HIS A 183 14.03 -31.01 25.61
CA HIS A 183 14.14 -32.04 26.65
C HIS A 183 12.76 -32.29 27.25
#